data_AF-H3A6K7-F1
#
_entry.id   AF-H3A6K7-F1
#
_cell.length_a   1.000
_cell.length_b   1.000
_cell.length_c   1.000
_cell.angle_alpha   90.00
_cell.angle_beta   90.00
_cell.angle_gamma   90.00
#
_symmetry.space_group_name_H-M   'P 1'
#
loop_
_entity.id
_entity.type
_entity.pdbx_description
1 polymer ?
#
loop_
_entity_poly.entity_id
_entity_poly.type
_entity_poly.pdbx_seq_one_letter_code
_entity_poly.pdbx_strand_id
1 'polypeptide(L)'
;MGNWLVNEGLSIFVIAVFIMKNMFALLFFFFFFFLRKLIFFFMFLIKSALAWARAPAACLNFNCMLILLPVCRNLLSFLRGSCACCNRSSRRQLDRNLSFHKLVAYMIALHTAVHIIAHLFNFERFMDSRLSGNTSLSGVLSELGDWPNESYLNPIRSKTTNPTEMAFVTIAGLSGIAITLALILIITSSTKVIRRSYFEVFWFTHHLFVVFFIGLVIHGVGQIVRGQTDTSLKEHNATYCADKFREWGKDPVCPIPQFAGNPPMTWKWVVGPMFLYFCERLVRFWRSQQKVVITKVVTHPSNVLELQMKKKGFRMEVGQYIFFKCPKVSYLEWHPFTLTSAPEEDHFSIHVRIVGDWTQELFEMCGGERKELLEAWKLPKVAVDGPFGTASEDVFCYEAVMLVGAGIGVTPFASILKSVWYKYCNNDTDLKLKKIYFYWICRETHAFEWFSDLLQSLEAQMQEKGNLDFLSYNIYLTGWDESQAAYFTVHHEAETDVITGLKQKTLYGRPEWENEFKTIASNHPNKRIGVFLCGPEALANVLGKLCISNSEADPRGVHFIFNKENF
;
A
#
# COMPACT_ATOMS: atom_id res chain seq x y z
N MET A 1 14.12 -6.43 -24.62
CA MET A 1 12.71 -6.16 -24.23
C MET A 1 12.03 -7.35 -23.56
N GLY A 2 12.36 -8.62 -23.88
CA GLY A 2 11.73 -9.81 -23.27
C GLY A 2 11.89 -9.92 -21.75
N ASN A 3 13.09 -9.66 -21.22
CA ASN A 3 13.42 -9.84 -19.79
C ASN A 3 12.56 -8.99 -18.85
N TRP A 4 12.17 -7.79 -19.29
CA TRP A 4 11.40 -6.85 -18.48
C TRP A 4 9.92 -7.27 -18.39
N LEU A 5 9.38 -7.86 -19.46
CA LEU A 5 7.99 -8.31 -19.52
C LEU A 5 7.71 -9.46 -18.53
N VAL A 6 8.68 -10.33 -18.29
CA VAL A 6 8.56 -11.48 -17.36
C VAL A 6 8.40 -11.02 -15.90
N ASN A 7 9.14 -9.98 -15.50
CA ASN A 7 9.13 -9.49 -14.12
C ASN A 7 8.10 -8.38 -13.86
N GLU A 8 7.87 -7.51 -14.84
CA GLU A 8 7.05 -6.30 -14.64
C GLU A 8 5.75 -6.31 -15.45
N GLY A 9 5.60 -7.22 -16.43
CA GLY A 9 4.53 -7.20 -17.44
C GLY A 9 3.12 -7.02 -16.88
N LEU A 10 2.73 -7.87 -15.92
CA LEU A 10 1.40 -7.77 -15.31
C LEU A 10 1.20 -6.47 -14.52
N SER A 11 2.24 -6.00 -13.83
CA SER A 11 2.18 -4.75 -13.07
C SER A 11 1.98 -3.56 -13.99
N ILE A 12 2.71 -3.51 -15.10
CA ILE A 12 2.57 -2.44 -16.10
C ILE A 12 1.19 -2.53 -16.76
N PHE A 13 0.73 -3.72 -17.08
CA PHE A 13 -0.60 -3.92 -17.65
C PHE A 13 -1.68 -3.38 -16.71
N VAL A 14 -1.63 -3.71 -15.41
CA VAL A 14 -2.58 -3.19 -14.41
C VAL A 14 -2.50 -1.67 -14.30
N ILE A 15 -1.30 -1.10 -14.27
CA ILE A 15 -1.10 0.36 -14.23
C ILE A 15 -1.64 1.02 -15.51
N ALA A 16 -1.35 0.46 -16.69
CA ALA A 16 -1.83 0.96 -17.97
C ALA A 16 -3.35 0.91 -18.04
N VAL A 17 -3.99 -0.19 -17.63
CA VAL A 17 -5.45 -0.30 -17.54
C VAL A 17 -6.02 0.75 -16.58
N PHE A 18 -5.41 0.95 -15.41
CA PHE A 18 -5.82 1.96 -14.46
C PHE A 18 -5.74 3.39 -15.03
N ILE A 19 -4.64 3.74 -15.70
CA ILE A 19 -4.46 5.04 -16.36
C ILE A 19 -5.46 5.20 -17.50
N MET A 20 -5.62 4.19 -18.35
CA MET A 20 -6.58 4.20 -19.45
C MET A 20 -8.02 4.38 -18.95
N LYS A 21 -8.40 3.72 -17.84
CA LYS A 21 -9.73 3.89 -17.24
C LYS A 21 -9.95 5.32 -16.70
N ASN A 22 -8.94 5.92 -16.05
CA ASN A 22 -9.03 7.31 -15.60
C ASN A 22 -9.12 8.29 -16.78
N MET A 23 -8.30 8.11 -17.80
CA MET A 23 -8.31 8.95 -18.99
C MET A 23 -9.63 8.80 -19.76
N PHE A 24 -10.12 7.57 -19.92
CA PHE A 24 -11.42 7.31 -20.53
C PHE A 24 -12.55 7.95 -19.72
N ALA A 25 -12.57 7.79 -18.38
CA ALA A 25 -13.57 8.40 -17.53
C ALA A 25 -13.54 9.94 -17.66
N LEU A 26 -12.35 10.55 -17.64
CA LEU A 26 -12.18 11.99 -17.81
C LEU A 26 -12.76 12.46 -19.15
N LEU A 27 -12.36 11.84 -20.27
CA LEU A 27 -12.83 12.22 -21.60
C LEU A 27 -14.33 11.95 -21.76
N PHE A 28 -14.80 10.77 -21.36
CA PHE A 28 -16.21 10.39 -21.44
C PHE A 28 -17.09 11.37 -20.67
N PHE A 29 -16.79 11.65 -19.41
CA PHE A 29 -17.58 12.59 -18.61
C PHE A 29 -17.42 14.03 -19.11
N PHE A 30 -16.24 14.41 -19.62
CA PHE A 30 -16.05 15.72 -20.23
C PHE A 30 -17.01 15.92 -21.40
N PHE A 31 -16.99 15.03 -22.40
CA PHE A 31 -17.88 15.11 -23.56
C PHE A 31 -19.36 14.90 -23.18
N PHE A 32 -19.65 14.01 -22.22
CA PHE A 32 -21.01 13.81 -21.73
C PHE A 32 -21.60 15.10 -21.15
N PHE A 33 -20.86 15.86 -20.34
CA PHE A 33 -21.35 17.13 -19.81
C PHE A 33 -21.29 18.26 -20.85
N PHE A 34 -20.30 18.25 -21.74
CA PHE A 34 -20.13 19.27 -22.78
C PHE A 34 -21.24 19.25 -23.85
N LEU A 35 -21.73 18.07 -24.23
CA LEU A 35 -22.70 17.90 -25.33
C LEU A 35 -24.15 17.71 -24.86
N ARG A 36 -24.41 17.66 -23.56
CA ARG A 36 -25.73 17.31 -23.03
C ARG A 36 -26.71 18.48 -23.03
N LYS A 37 -27.80 18.34 -23.81
CA LYS A 37 -28.89 19.33 -23.93
C LYS A 37 -29.52 19.73 -22.59
N LEU A 38 -29.68 18.78 -21.66
CA LEU A 38 -30.25 19.04 -20.32
C LEU A 38 -29.48 20.10 -19.51
N ILE A 39 -28.21 20.30 -19.84
CA ILE A 39 -27.30 21.20 -19.12
C ILE A 39 -26.94 22.40 -20.00
N PHE A 40 -27.63 22.59 -21.14
CA PHE A 40 -27.36 23.62 -22.12
C PHE A 40 -27.30 25.02 -21.51
N PHE A 41 -28.32 25.43 -20.76
CA PHE A 41 -28.34 26.75 -20.11
C PHE A 41 -27.26 26.91 -19.03
N PHE A 42 -26.96 25.86 -18.27
CA PHE A 42 -25.86 25.88 -17.29
C PHE A 42 -24.51 26.02 -18.00
N MET A 43 -24.32 25.31 -19.11
CA MET A 43 -23.14 25.42 -19.98
C MET A 43 -23.04 26.79 -20.65
N PHE A 44 -24.16 27.42 -21.02
CA PHE A 44 -24.16 28.79 -21.53
C PHE A 44 -23.63 29.77 -20.48
N LEU A 45 -24.03 29.58 -19.22
CA LEU A 45 -23.66 30.45 -18.12
C LEU A 45 -22.20 30.30 -17.70
N ILE A 46 -21.72 29.08 -17.44
CA ILE A 46 -20.35 28.84 -16.94
C ILE A 46 -19.37 28.29 -17.98
N LYS A 47 -19.79 28.06 -19.22
CA LYS A 47 -18.95 27.50 -20.32
C LYS A 47 -18.25 26.21 -19.88
N SER A 48 -17.18 25.82 -20.59
CA SER A 48 -16.45 24.56 -20.38
C SER A 48 -15.97 24.27 -18.94
N ALA A 49 -15.99 25.24 -18.02
CA ALA A 49 -15.62 25.03 -16.63
C ALA A 49 -16.54 24.02 -15.91
N LEU A 50 -17.78 23.83 -16.38
CA LEU A 50 -18.62 22.74 -15.87
C LEU A 50 -18.01 21.37 -16.15
N ALA A 51 -17.65 21.13 -17.41
CA ALA A 51 -17.13 19.84 -17.85
C ALA A 51 -15.80 19.55 -17.12
N TRP A 52 -14.97 20.57 -16.95
CA TRP A 52 -13.74 20.52 -16.15
C TRP A 52 -13.96 20.35 -14.65
N ALA A 53 -15.13 20.71 -14.09
CA ALA A 53 -15.46 20.41 -12.69
C ALA A 53 -16.03 18.98 -12.54
N ARG A 54 -16.90 18.55 -13.46
CA ARG A 54 -17.63 17.28 -13.36
C ARG A 54 -16.81 16.07 -13.78
N ALA A 55 -15.95 16.18 -14.79
CA ALA A 55 -15.15 15.06 -15.24
C ALA A 55 -14.12 14.61 -14.18
N PRO A 56 -13.33 15.50 -13.56
CA PRO A 56 -12.48 15.12 -12.44
C PRO A 56 -13.26 14.65 -11.21
N ALA A 57 -14.46 15.17 -10.94
CA ALA A 57 -15.30 14.66 -9.86
C ALA A 57 -15.70 13.18 -10.07
N ALA A 58 -15.97 12.78 -11.31
CA ALA A 58 -16.23 11.38 -11.63
C ALA A 58 -14.96 10.52 -11.46
N CYS A 59 -13.79 11.01 -11.90
CA CYS A 59 -12.52 10.34 -11.64
C CYS A 59 -12.21 10.25 -10.13
N LEU A 60 -12.52 11.27 -9.35
CA LEU A 60 -12.38 11.25 -7.89
C LEU A 60 -13.24 10.15 -7.27
N ASN A 61 -14.51 10.04 -7.66
CA ASN A 61 -15.39 8.96 -7.19
C ASN A 61 -14.80 7.57 -7.51
N PHE A 62 -14.30 7.37 -8.73
CA PHE A 62 -13.65 6.12 -9.13
C PHE A 62 -12.40 5.81 -8.30
N ASN A 63 -11.51 6.79 -8.10
CA ASN A 63 -10.28 6.57 -7.33
C ASN A 63 -10.56 6.40 -5.83
N CYS A 64 -11.53 7.13 -5.27
CA CYS A 64 -11.94 7.00 -3.86
C CYS A 64 -12.63 5.65 -3.59
N MET A 65 -13.30 5.06 -4.60
CA MET A 65 -13.78 3.69 -4.52
C MET A 65 -12.61 2.70 -4.39
N LEU A 66 -11.52 2.93 -5.13
CA LEU A 66 -10.39 2.01 -5.17
C LEU A 66 -9.43 2.14 -3.99
N ILE A 67 -9.23 3.33 -3.42
CA ILE A 67 -8.13 3.62 -2.48
C ILE A 67 -8.09 2.74 -1.21
N LEU A 68 -9.26 2.25 -0.76
CA LEU A 68 -9.37 1.39 0.43
C LEU A 68 -9.02 -0.07 0.16
N LEU A 69 -9.25 -0.57 -1.06
CA LEU A 69 -9.07 -2.00 -1.38
C LEU A 69 -7.62 -2.50 -1.19
N PRO A 70 -6.57 -1.76 -1.61
CA PRO A 70 -5.20 -2.22 -1.47
C PRO A 70 -4.67 -2.18 -0.04
N VAL A 71 -5.37 -1.53 0.90
CA VAL A 71 -5.00 -1.57 2.32
C VAL A 71 -5.76 -2.66 3.09
N CYS A 72 -6.67 -3.37 2.41
CA CYS A 72 -7.43 -4.46 2.98
C CYS A 72 -6.62 -5.77 3.12
N ARG A 73 -5.69 -5.81 4.06
CA ARG A 73 -4.73 -6.92 4.23
C ARG A 73 -5.38 -8.29 4.36
N ASN A 74 -6.48 -8.43 5.09
CA ASN A 74 -7.16 -9.73 5.22
C ASN A 74 -7.76 -10.19 3.90
N LEU A 75 -8.40 -9.27 3.17
CA LEU A 75 -8.92 -9.55 1.83
C LEU A 75 -7.79 -9.93 0.89
N LEU A 76 -6.68 -9.21 0.94
CA LEU A 76 -5.50 -9.48 0.10
C LEU A 76 -4.85 -10.84 0.45
N SER A 77 -4.73 -11.18 1.73
CA SER A 77 -4.23 -12.50 2.15
C SER A 77 -5.19 -13.63 1.74
N PHE A 78 -6.51 -13.41 1.85
CA PHE A 78 -7.51 -14.37 1.37
C PHE A 78 -7.46 -14.55 -0.15
N LEU A 79 -7.35 -13.47 -0.92
CA LEU A 79 -7.19 -13.51 -2.37
C LEU A 79 -5.87 -14.19 -2.75
N ARG A 80 -4.77 -13.90 -2.04
CA ARG A 80 -3.46 -14.55 -2.24
C ARG A 80 -3.57 -16.08 -2.05
N GLY A 81 -4.24 -16.54 -1.00
CA GLY A 81 -4.47 -17.96 -0.74
C GLY A 81 -5.44 -18.63 -1.71
N SER A 82 -6.54 -17.95 -2.09
CA SER A 82 -7.52 -18.47 -3.06
C SER A 82 -6.95 -18.53 -4.48
N CYS A 83 -6.02 -17.63 -4.80
CA CYS A 83 -5.23 -17.63 -6.03
C CYS A 83 -4.11 -18.70 -6.04
N ALA A 84 -4.09 -19.68 -5.12
CA ALA A 84 -3.18 -20.83 -5.21
C ALA A 84 -3.33 -21.59 -6.55
N CYS A 85 -4.53 -21.57 -7.17
CA CYS A 85 -4.77 -22.09 -8.51
C CYS A 85 -4.46 -21.10 -9.66
N CYS A 86 -4.18 -19.82 -9.35
CA CYS A 86 -3.86 -18.79 -10.33
C CYS A 86 -2.34 -18.60 -10.48
N ASN A 87 -1.93 -18.11 -11.64
CA ASN A 87 -0.53 -17.98 -12.04
C ASN A 87 0.28 -17.11 -11.05
N ARG A 88 1.52 -17.48 -10.71
CA ARG A 88 2.39 -16.82 -9.70
C ARG A 88 2.49 -15.29 -9.86
N SER A 89 2.41 -14.82 -11.11
CA SER A 89 2.40 -13.40 -11.45
C SER A 89 1.28 -12.61 -10.74
N SER A 90 0.10 -13.22 -10.57
CA SER A 90 -1.05 -12.61 -9.90
C SER A 90 -0.83 -12.41 -8.39
N ARG A 91 -0.18 -13.37 -7.70
CA ARG A 91 0.19 -13.23 -6.27
C ARG A 91 1.16 -12.07 -6.08
N ARG A 92 2.21 -12.00 -6.91
CA ARG A 92 3.17 -10.90 -6.91
C ARG A 92 2.54 -9.53 -7.14
N GLN A 93 1.48 -9.47 -7.97
CA GLN A 93 0.75 -8.22 -8.18
C GLN A 93 0.00 -7.77 -6.92
N LEU A 94 -0.55 -8.70 -6.14
CA LEU A 94 -1.20 -8.40 -4.86
C LEU A 94 -0.20 -7.86 -3.83
N ASP A 95 1.05 -8.29 -3.86
CA ASP A 95 2.10 -7.79 -2.96
C ASP A 95 2.49 -6.33 -3.24
N ARG A 96 2.18 -5.82 -4.44
CA ARG A 96 2.39 -4.42 -4.83
C ARG A 96 1.23 -3.49 -4.46
N ASN A 97 0.32 -3.97 -3.62
CA ASN A 97 -0.86 -3.25 -3.16
C ASN A 97 -0.57 -1.82 -2.63
N LEU A 98 0.46 -1.62 -1.81
CA LEU A 98 0.80 -0.32 -1.24
C LEU A 98 1.38 0.63 -2.29
N SER A 99 2.10 0.11 -3.29
CA SER A 99 2.55 0.91 -4.43
C SER A 99 1.36 1.39 -5.26
N PHE A 100 0.38 0.51 -5.47
CA PHE A 100 -0.87 0.88 -6.15
C PHE A 100 -1.70 1.88 -5.34
N HIS A 101 -1.80 1.72 -4.01
CA HIS A 101 -2.46 2.70 -3.12
C HIS A 101 -1.86 4.10 -3.27
N LYS A 102 -0.52 4.22 -3.30
CA LYS A 102 0.16 5.51 -3.53
C LYS A 102 -0.15 6.09 -4.90
N LEU A 103 -0.18 5.27 -5.95
CA LEU A 103 -0.55 5.72 -7.29
C LEU A 103 -1.97 6.28 -7.34
N VAL A 104 -2.93 5.59 -6.73
CA VAL A 104 -4.33 6.05 -6.62
C VAL A 104 -4.39 7.36 -5.83
N ALA A 105 -3.64 7.49 -4.73
CA ALA A 105 -3.58 8.72 -3.94
C ALA A 105 -3.06 9.92 -4.76
N TYR A 106 -2.03 9.74 -5.61
CA TYR A 106 -1.57 10.80 -6.50
C TYR A 106 -2.62 11.20 -7.54
N MET A 107 -3.40 10.25 -8.07
CA MET A 107 -4.52 10.57 -8.97
C MET A 107 -5.65 11.31 -8.26
N ILE A 108 -5.94 10.97 -7.00
CA ILE A 108 -6.90 11.74 -6.16
C ILE A 108 -6.40 13.18 -5.99
N ALA A 109 -5.12 13.39 -5.68
CA ALA A 109 -4.55 14.72 -5.53
C ALA A 109 -4.65 15.54 -6.83
N LEU A 110 -4.27 14.94 -7.97
CA LEU A 110 -4.34 15.58 -9.29
C LEU A 110 -5.78 15.99 -9.63
N HIS A 111 -6.73 15.06 -9.56
CA HIS A 111 -8.12 15.37 -9.91
C HIS A 111 -8.77 16.34 -8.91
N THR A 112 -8.36 16.34 -7.65
CA THR A 112 -8.81 17.32 -6.65
C THR A 112 -8.37 18.73 -7.04
N ALA A 113 -7.10 18.91 -7.43
CA ALA A 113 -6.60 20.21 -7.86
C ALA A 113 -7.37 20.73 -9.09
N VAL A 114 -7.55 19.91 -10.12
CA VAL A 114 -8.31 20.30 -11.33
C VAL A 114 -9.77 20.62 -10.98
N HIS A 115 -10.39 19.82 -10.12
CA HIS A 115 -11.77 20.02 -9.67
C HIS A 115 -11.96 21.35 -8.93
N ILE A 116 -11.06 21.67 -7.99
CA ILE A 116 -11.10 22.93 -7.22
C ILE A 116 -10.93 24.13 -8.15
N ILE A 117 -9.90 24.10 -9.02
CA ILE A 117 -9.64 25.19 -9.97
C ILE A 117 -10.85 25.42 -10.87
N ALA A 118 -11.46 24.36 -11.40
CA ALA A 118 -12.66 24.47 -12.21
C ALA A 118 -13.86 25.07 -11.43
N HIS A 119 -14.00 24.74 -10.14
CA HIS A 119 -15.04 25.35 -9.29
C HIS A 119 -14.80 26.83 -9.00
N LEU A 120 -13.55 27.27 -8.85
CA LEU A 120 -13.23 28.69 -8.71
C LEU A 120 -13.67 29.49 -9.95
N PHE A 121 -13.34 28.98 -11.15
CA PHE A 121 -13.83 29.58 -12.40
C PHE A 121 -15.35 29.55 -12.54
N ASN A 122 -16.03 28.52 -12.00
CA ASN A 122 -17.48 28.48 -12.00
C ASN A 122 -18.07 29.63 -11.16
N PHE A 123 -17.56 29.87 -9.96
CA PHE A 123 -18.03 30.95 -9.09
C PHE A 123 -17.80 32.34 -9.68
N GLU A 124 -16.64 32.55 -10.32
CA GLU A 124 -16.36 33.80 -11.04
C GLU A 124 -17.37 34.02 -12.18
N ARG A 125 -17.61 32.99 -13.00
CA ARG A 125 -18.58 33.08 -14.12
C ARG A 125 -20.02 33.24 -13.67
N PHE A 126 -20.41 32.66 -12.53
CA PHE A 126 -21.71 32.91 -11.91
C PHE A 126 -21.88 34.39 -11.49
N MET A 127 -20.79 35.04 -11.05
CA MET A 127 -20.83 36.46 -10.73
C MET A 127 -20.93 37.31 -11.98
N ASP A 128 -20.10 37.04 -12.99
CA ASP A 128 -20.14 37.77 -14.27
C ASP A 128 -21.52 37.73 -14.92
N SER A 129 -22.17 36.55 -14.88
CA SER A 129 -23.52 36.39 -15.42
C SER A 129 -24.56 37.18 -14.61
N ARG A 130 -24.43 37.26 -13.27
CA ARG A 130 -25.31 38.04 -12.40
C ARG A 130 -25.13 39.55 -12.61
N LEU A 131 -23.92 40.01 -12.92
CA LEU A 131 -23.61 41.41 -13.21
C LEU A 131 -24.06 41.84 -14.61
N SER A 132 -24.17 40.90 -15.55
CA SER A 132 -24.54 41.18 -16.95
C SER A 132 -25.95 41.77 -17.13
N GLY A 133 -26.86 41.57 -16.17
CA GLY A 133 -28.23 42.11 -16.17
C GLY A 133 -29.14 41.57 -17.29
N ASN A 134 -30.40 42.04 -17.32
CA ASN A 134 -31.45 41.54 -18.22
C ASN A 134 -31.23 41.75 -19.74
N THR A 135 -30.13 42.40 -20.14
CA THR A 135 -29.80 42.66 -21.55
C THR A 135 -29.27 41.41 -22.26
N SER A 136 -28.76 40.44 -21.50
CA SER A 136 -28.17 39.19 -21.98
C SER A 136 -28.92 37.97 -21.46
N LEU A 137 -28.92 36.88 -22.24
CA LEU A 137 -29.47 35.58 -21.82
C LEU A 137 -28.84 35.10 -20.49
N SER A 138 -27.53 35.31 -20.30
CA SER A 138 -26.82 34.93 -19.06
C SER A 138 -27.35 35.67 -17.83
N GLY A 139 -27.72 36.95 -17.98
CA GLY A 139 -28.32 37.72 -16.90
C GLY A 139 -29.75 37.30 -16.59
N VAL A 140 -30.58 37.09 -17.61
CA VAL A 140 -31.95 36.57 -17.41
C VAL A 140 -31.94 35.21 -16.72
N LEU A 141 -31.08 34.28 -17.15
CA LEU A 141 -30.88 32.99 -16.49
C LEU A 141 -30.37 33.10 -15.05
N SER A 142 -29.62 34.17 -14.74
CA SER A 142 -29.12 34.44 -13.39
C SER A 142 -30.16 35.09 -12.48
N GLU A 143 -31.15 35.78 -13.04
CA GLU A 143 -32.26 36.42 -12.31
C GLU A 143 -33.37 35.42 -11.94
N LEU A 144 -33.56 34.35 -12.74
CA LEU A 144 -34.52 33.28 -12.42
C LEU A 144 -34.31 32.71 -11.01
N GLY A 145 -35.39 32.62 -10.24
CA GLY A 145 -35.39 32.14 -8.85
C GLY A 145 -35.37 33.23 -7.78
N ASP A 146 -35.47 34.52 -8.15
CA ASP A 146 -35.49 35.64 -7.19
C ASP A 146 -36.89 35.80 -6.59
N TRP A 147 -37.90 35.23 -7.26
CA TRP A 147 -39.30 35.24 -6.83
C TRP A 147 -39.73 33.90 -6.22
N PRO A 148 -40.74 33.90 -5.34
CA PRO A 148 -41.29 32.67 -4.77
C PRO A 148 -41.80 31.71 -5.86
N ASN A 149 -41.57 30.40 -5.67
CA ASN A 149 -41.96 29.32 -6.59
C ASN A 149 -41.22 29.26 -7.94
N GLU A 150 -40.19 30.08 -8.15
CA GLU A 150 -39.30 29.94 -9.30
C GLU A 150 -38.12 29.00 -8.99
N SER A 151 -37.77 28.20 -9.99
CA SER A 151 -36.50 27.47 -9.96
C SER A 151 -35.32 28.39 -10.27
N TYR A 152 -34.14 28.06 -9.75
CA TYR A 152 -32.92 28.80 -10.02
C TYR A 152 -31.88 27.96 -10.76
N LEU A 153 -31.05 28.66 -11.54
CA LEU A 153 -29.86 28.11 -12.17
C LEU A 153 -28.57 28.62 -11.50
N ASN A 154 -28.49 29.94 -11.29
CA ASN A 154 -27.38 30.59 -10.62
C ASN A 154 -27.57 30.59 -9.10
N PRO A 155 -26.66 29.97 -8.31
CA PRO A 155 -26.74 29.97 -6.86
C PRO A 155 -26.44 31.36 -6.24
N ILE A 156 -25.81 32.27 -6.97
CA ILE A 156 -25.51 33.63 -6.49
C ILE A 156 -26.74 34.52 -6.69
N ARG A 157 -27.31 35.01 -5.58
CA ARG A 157 -28.56 35.78 -5.58
C ARG A 157 -28.38 37.29 -5.39
N SER A 158 -27.22 37.76 -4.95
CA SER A 158 -26.94 39.20 -4.83
C SER A 158 -25.86 39.65 -5.81
N LYS A 159 -25.96 40.89 -6.28
CA LYS A 159 -24.94 41.56 -7.10
C LYS A 159 -23.74 42.06 -6.29
N THR A 160 -23.84 42.05 -4.96
CA THR A 160 -22.78 42.48 -4.04
C THR A 160 -22.01 41.32 -3.40
N THR A 161 -22.42 40.08 -3.66
CA THR A 161 -21.74 38.90 -3.09
C THR A 161 -20.33 38.78 -3.64
N ASN A 162 -19.35 38.45 -2.80
CA ASN A 162 -18.02 38.11 -3.29
C ASN A 162 -17.98 36.64 -3.74
N PRO A 163 -17.46 36.30 -4.94
CA PRO A 163 -17.34 34.90 -5.37
C PRO A 163 -16.62 33.99 -4.36
N THR A 164 -15.66 34.54 -3.62
CA THR A 164 -14.92 33.79 -2.58
C THR A 164 -15.76 33.48 -1.35
N GLU A 165 -16.70 34.36 -0.97
CA GLU A 165 -17.62 34.11 0.14
C GLU A 165 -18.53 32.90 -0.11
N MET A 166 -18.88 32.63 -1.38
CA MET A 166 -19.69 31.48 -1.75
C MET A 166 -19.02 30.14 -1.39
N ALA A 167 -17.68 30.10 -1.35
CA ALA A 167 -16.94 28.93 -0.87
C ALA A 167 -17.11 28.69 0.64
N PHE A 168 -17.50 29.70 1.42
CA PHE A 168 -17.67 29.61 2.88
C PHE A 168 -19.13 29.55 3.33
N VAL A 169 -20.09 29.89 2.47
CA VAL A 169 -21.52 29.90 2.84
C VAL A 169 -22.26 28.66 2.32
N THR A 170 -21.79 28.06 1.22
CA THR A 170 -22.45 26.88 0.64
C THR A 170 -22.01 25.57 1.29
N ILE A 171 -22.91 24.59 1.38
CA ILE A 171 -22.60 23.24 1.88
C ILE A 171 -21.45 22.63 1.07
N ALA A 172 -21.49 22.76 -0.26
CA ALA A 172 -20.42 22.24 -1.12
C ALA A 172 -19.09 22.96 -0.89
N GLY A 173 -19.10 24.28 -0.68
CA GLY A 173 -17.90 25.05 -0.37
C GLY A 173 -17.27 24.64 0.96
N LEU A 174 -18.03 24.69 2.06
CA LEU A 174 -17.55 24.35 3.40
C LEU A 174 -17.02 22.92 3.49
N SER A 175 -17.80 21.96 2.96
CA SER A 175 -17.35 20.56 2.89
C SER A 175 -16.12 20.42 1.99
N GLY A 176 -16.06 21.11 0.85
CA GLY A 176 -14.92 21.11 -0.05
C GLY A 176 -13.64 21.58 0.62
N ILE A 177 -13.70 22.67 1.41
CA ILE A 177 -12.57 23.18 2.19
C ILE A 177 -12.14 22.16 3.24
N ALA A 178 -13.08 21.63 4.03
CA ALA A 178 -12.77 20.65 5.08
C ALA A 178 -12.11 19.38 4.53
N ILE A 179 -12.64 18.81 3.43
CA ILE A 179 -12.09 17.63 2.76
C ILE A 179 -10.71 17.93 2.17
N THR A 180 -10.53 19.12 1.57
CA THR A 180 -9.24 19.52 0.97
C THR A 180 -8.17 19.69 2.03
N LEU A 181 -8.48 20.33 3.17
CA LEU A 181 -7.56 20.46 4.30
C LEU A 181 -7.17 19.09 4.86
N ALA A 182 -8.15 18.19 5.06
CA ALA A 182 -7.88 16.82 5.47
C ALA A 182 -6.96 16.10 4.46
N LEU A 183 -7.22 16.22 3.16
CA LEU A 183 -6.41 15.61 2.11
C LEU A 183 -4.96 16.14 2.09
N ILE A 184 -4.77 17.45 2.25
CA ILE A 184 -3.44 18.07 2.31
C ILE A 184 -2.65 17.51 3.50
N LEU A 185 -3.27 17.45 4.69
CA LEU A 185 -2.64 16.90 5.89
C LEU A 185 -2.28 15.42 5.74
N ILE A 186 -3.16 14.62 5.12
CA ILE A 186 -2.90 13.20 4.82
C ILE A 186 -1.72 13.05 3.86
N ILE A 187 -1.69 13.80 2.74
CA ILE A 187 -0.66 13.66 1.70
C ILE A 187 0.70 14.10 2.23
N THR A 188 0.75 15.25 2.89
CA THR A 188 2.01 15.83 3.42
C THR A 188 2.66 14.91 4.44
N SER A 189 1.92 14.41 5.43
CA SER A 189 2.45 13.48 6.42
C SER A 189 2.86 12.12 5.84
N SER A 190 2.22 11.70 4.73
CA SER A 190 2.49 10.43 4.05
C SER A 190 3.73 10.46 3.15
N THR A 191 4.41 11.61 3.03
CA THR A 191 5.67 11.70 2.29
C THR A 191 6.76 10.81 2.91
N LYS A 192 7.69 10.32 2.07
CA LYS A 192 8.75 9.40 2.52
C LYS A 192 9.63 10.00 3.61
N VAL A 193 9.83 11.31 3.58
CA VAL A 193 10.65 12.05 4.57
C VAL A 193 9.96 12.05 5.93
N ILE A 194 8.72 12.56 6.01
CA ILE A 194 7.99 12.65 7.28
C ILE A 194 7.69 11.26 7.83
N ARG A 195 7.18 10.33 7.02
CA ARG A 195 6.82 8.98 7.48
C ARG A 195 8.00 8.19 8.06
N ARG A 196 9.23 8.42 7.58
CA ARG A 196 10.43 7.71 8.08
C ARG A 196 10.97 8.31 9.36
N SER A 197 10.86 9.63 9.54
CA SER A 197 11.37 10.32 10.73
C SER A 197 10.33 10.43 11.84
N TYR A 198 9.05 10.55 11.50
CA TYR A 198 7.94 10.81 12.42
C TYR A 198 6.74 9.93 12.06
N PHE A 199 6.85 8.63 12.34
CA PHE A 199 5.81 7.67 11.98
C PHE A 199 4.47 7.95 12.66
N GLU A 200 4.47 8.40 13.92
CA GLU A 200 3.24 8.74 14.65
C GLU A 200 2.46 9.88 13.99
N VAL A 201 3.15 10.94 13.55
CA VAL A 201 2.52 12.06 12.82
C VAL A 201 1.84 11.54 11.56
N PHE A 202 2.52 10.68 10.80
CA PHE A 202 1.91 9.99 9.67
C PHE A 202 0.67 9.21 10.10
N TRP A 203 0.77 8.36 11.12
CA TRP A 203 -0.31 7.47 11.53
C TRP A 203 -1.57 8.24 11.96
N PHE A 204 -1.42 9.23 12.84
CA PHE A 204 -2.55 10.02 13.36
C PHE A 204 -3.21 10.86 12.26
N THR A 205 -2.45 11.59 11.45
CA THR A 205 -3.08 12.42 10.41
C THR A 205 -3.64 11.59 9.27
N HIS A 206 -3.11 10.39 9.00
CA HIS A 206 -3.68 9.51 7.98
C HIS A 206 -5.11 9.04 8.34
N HIS A 207 -5.47 8.98 9.63
CA HIS A 207 -6.84 8.68 10.09
C HIS A 207 -7.86 9.77 9.75
N LEU A 208 -7.43 10.96 9.33
CA LEU A 208 -8.32 11.98 8.75
C LEU A 208 -9.03 11.48 7.48
N PHE A 209 -8.68 10.32 6.93
CA PHE A 209 -9.47 9.66 5.90
C PHE A 209 -10.96 9.51 6.30
N VAL A 210 -11.25 9.34 7.60
CA VAL A 210 -12.64 9.28 8.10
C VAL A 210 -13.39 10.59 7.81
N VAL A 211 -12.77 11.72 8.13
CA VAL A 211 -13.30 13.06 7.85
C VAL A 211 -13.43 13.28 6.33
N PHE A 212 -12.41 12.85 5.57
CA PHE A 212 -12.41 12.93 4.11
C PHE A 212 -13.60 12.19 3.49
N PHE A 213 -13.87 10.94 3.88
CA PHE A 213 -14.98 10.16 3.30
C PHE A 213 -16.36 10.66 3.75
N ILE A 214 -16.53 11.05 5.02
CA ILE A 214 -17.78 11.66 5.50
C ILE A 214 -18.07 12.94 4.73
N GLY A 215 -17.06 13.81 4.62
CA GLY A 215 -17.17 15.05 3.86
C GLY A 215 -17.50 14.77 2.40
N LEU A 216 -16.85 13.81 1.76
CA LEU A 216 -17.05 13.46 0.35
C LEU A 216 -18.49 13.03 0.05
N VAL A 217 -19.15 12.30 0.96
CA VAL A 217 -20.57 11.92 0.82
C VAL A 217 -21.49 13.14 0.95
N ILE A 218 -21.20 14.06 1.88
CA ILE A 218 -21.99 15.26 2.14
C ILE A 218 -21.77 16.33 1.06
N HIS A 219 -20.60 16.36 0.43
CA HIS A 219 -20.18 17.43 -0.48
C HIS A 219 -21.16 17.68 -1.64
N GLY A 220 -21.75 16.61 -2.18
CA GLY A 220 -22.74 16.70 -3.26
C GLY A 220 -24.16 17.06 -2.83
N VAL A 221 -24.47 17.10 -1.53
CA VAL A 221 -25.84 17.27 -1.00
C VAL A 221 -26.41 18.65 -1.30
N GLY A 222 -25.55 19.68 -1.45
CA GLY A 222 -25.98 21.04 -1.79
C GLY A 222 -26.53 21.19 -3.22
N GLN A 223 -26.42 20.17 -4.08
CA GLN A 223 -26.98 20.12 -5.44
C GLN A 223 -26.77 21.41 -6.28
N ILE A 224 -25.61 22.05 -6.15
CA ILE A 224 -25.29 23.33 -6.82
C ILE A 224 -25.26 23.19 -8.35
N VAL A 225 -24.93 21.99 -8.86
CA VAL A 225 -24.94 21.70 -10.30
C VAL A 225 -26.35 21.31 -10.73
N ARG A 226 -27.03 22.27 -11.36
CA ARG A 226 -28.42 22.18 -11.78
C ARG A 226 -28.53 22.04 -13.30
N GLY A 227 -29.62 21.44 -13.77
CA GLY A 227 -29.93 21.32 -15.18
C GLY A 227 -31.43 21.55 -15.40
N GLN A 228 -31.82 21.72 -16.65
CA GLN A 228 -33.24 21.81 -17.00
C GLN A 228 -33.93 20.49 -16.62
N THR A 229 -35.13 20.56 -16.05
CA THR A 229 -35.90 19.36 -15.72
C THR A 229 -36.35 18.65 -17.01
N ASP A 230 -36.50 17.32 -16.97
CA ASP A 230 -36.95 16.56 -18.15
C ASP A 230 -38.35 16.98 -18.61
N THR A 231 -39.21 17.44 -17.70
CA THR A 231 -40.52 18.03 -18.02
C THR A 231 -40.35 19.35 -18.75
N SER A 232 -39.55 20.27 -18.20
CA SER A 232 -39.27 21.55 -18.86
C SER A 232 -38.56 21.39 -20.19
N LEU A 233 -37.68 20.40 -20.37
CA LEU A 233 -36.98 20.19 -21.64
C LEU A 233 -37.92 19.78 -22.79
N LYS A 234 -39.06 19.14 -22.47
CA LYS A 234 -40.10 18.78 -23.45
C LYS A 234 -40.93 19.98 -23.88
N GLU A 235 -41.18 20.91 -22.97
CA GLU A 235 -42.02 22.10 -23.20
C GLU A 235 -41.21 23.33 -23.66
N HIS A 236 -39.94 23.40 -23.26
CA HIS A 236 -39.02 24.49 -23.54
C HIS A 236 -37.79 23.95 -24.26
N ASN A 237 -37.78 24.09 -25.58
CA ASN A 237 -36.64 23.69 -26.41
C ASN A 237 -35.47 24.67 -26.20
N ALA A 238 -34.45 24.22 -25.48
CA ALA A 238 -33.34 25.06 -25.05
C ALA A 238 -32.62 25.81 -26.18
N THR A 239 -32.39 25.18 -27.34
CA THR A 239 -31.68 25.82 -28.46
C THR A 239 -32.56 26.83 -29.19
N TYR A 240 -33.86 26.57 -29.31
CA TYR A 240 -34.79 27.46 -29.98
C TYR A 240 -35.17 28.67 -29.10
N CYS A 241 -35.45 28.40 -27.83
CA CYS A 241 -35.88 29.43 -26.89
C CYS A 241 -34.74 30.31 -26.38
N ALA A 242 -33.47 29.89 -26.52
CA ALA A 242 -32.31 30.71 -26.15
C ALA A 242 -32.29 32.07 -26.87
N ASP A 243 -32.62 32.11 -28.16
CA ASP A 243 -32.60 33.34 -28.95
C ASP A 243 -33.81 34.26 -28.65
N LYS A 244 -34.88 33.70 -28.05
CA LYS A 244 -36.13 34.39 -27.71
C LYS A 244 -36.30 34.66 -26.21
N PHE A 245 -35.19 34.81 -25.49
CA PHE A 245 -35.19 34.91 -24.03
C PHE A 245 -36.00 36.05 -23.42
N ARG A 246 -36.30 37.10 -24.20
CA ARG A 246 -37.15 38.24 -23.79
C ARG A 246 -38.65 37.93 -23.80
N GLU A 247 -39.04 36.86 -24.48
CA GLU A 247 -40.43 36.44 -24.68
C GLU A 247 -40.81 35.25 -23.79
N TRP A 248 -39.88 34.77 -22.95
CA TRP A 248 -40.13 33.65 -22.06
C TRP A 248 -41.32 33.89 -21.13
N GLY A 249 -42.24 32.93 -21.09
CA GLY A 249 -43.48 33.02 -20.31
C GLY A 249 -44.58 33.88 -20.93
N LYS A 250 -44.31 34.60 -22.04
CA LYS A 250 -45.32 35.34 -22.81
C LYS A 250 -45.81 34.54 -24.01
N ASP A 251 -44.92 33.82 -24.68
CA ASP A 251 -45.22 32.91 -25.79
C ASP A 251 -45.42 31.48 -25.25
N PRO A 252 -46.55 30.79 -25.54
CA PRO A 252 -46.75 29.39 -25.18
C PRO A 252 -45.69 28.43 -25.76
N VAL A 253 -44.95 28.84 -26.81
CA VAL A 253 -43.86 28.06 -27.41
C VAL A 253 -42.61 28.04 -26.53
N CYS A 254 -42.38 29.06 -25.69
CA CYS A 254 -41.23 29.16 -24.80
C CYS A 254 -41.66 29.54 -23.37
N PRO A 255 -42.24 28.59 -22.60
CA PRO A 255 -42.54 28.80 -21.19
C PRO A 255 -41.26 29.01 -20.38
N ILE A 256 -41.35 29.55 -19.16
CA ILE A 256 -40.15 29.80 -18.32
C ILE A 256 -39.47 28.45 -17.98
N PRO A 257 -38.16 28.28 -18.28
CA PRO A 257 -37.47 27.02 -18.05
C PRO A 257 -37.37 26.69 -16.56
N GLN A 258 -37.56 25.42 -16.21
CA GLN A 258 -37.50 24.94 -14.84
C GLN A 258 -36.25 24.09 -14.59
N PHE A 259 -35.55 24.36 -13.49
CA PHE A 259 -34.24 23.79 -13.16
C PHE A 259 -34.25 23.01 -11.85
N ALA A 260 -33.59 21.85 -11.85
CA ALA A 260 -33.41 21.02 -10.67
C ALA A 260 -31.94 20.61 -10.50
N GLY A 261 -31.55 20.43 -9.24
CA GLY A 261 -30.25 19.90 -8.87
C GLY A 261 -30.14 18.40 -9.15
N ASN A 262 -28.96 17.97 -9.59
CA ASN A 262 -28.70 16.53 -9.73
C ASN A 262 -28.55 15.88 -8.36
N PRO A 263 -29.12 14.69 -8.13
CA PRO A 263 -28.95 13.99 -6.86
C PRO A 263 -27.48 13.60 -6.63
N PRO A 264 -27.02 13.57 -5.36
CA PRO A 264 -25.66 13.17 -5.04
C PRO A 264 -25.43 11.70 -5.42
N MET A 265 -24.34 11.44 -6.13
CA MET A 265 -23.99 10.10 -6.62
C MET A 265 -22.81 9.46 -5.90
N THR A 266 -22.02 10.22 -5.14
CA THR A 266 -20.75 9.74 -4.57
C THR A 266 -20.94 8.57 -3.60
N TRP A 267 -22.01 8.56 -2.81
CA TRP A 267 -22.33 7.46 -1.90
C TRP A 267 -22.39 6.09 -2.61
N LYS A 268 -22.84 6.05 -3.88
CA LYS A 268 -22.92 4.82 -4.67
C LYS A 268 -21.54 4.20 -4.94
N TRP A 269 -20.50 5.04 -5.00
CA TRP A 269 -19.12 4.62 -5.26
C TRP A 269 -18.41 4.18 -3.99
N VAL A 270 -18.67 4.86 -2.87
CA VAL A 270 -17.88 4.66 -1.64
C VAL A 270 -18.51 3.67 -0.66
N VAL A 271 -19.83 3.46 -0.68
CA VAL A 271 -20.51 2.61 0.31
C VAL A 271 -20.00 1.16 0.32
N GLY A 272 -19.80 0.55 -0.86
CA GLY A 272 -19.31 -0.81 -0.99
C GLY A 272 -17.90 -0.99 -0.42
N PRO A 273 -16.90 -0.23 -0.90
CA PRO A 273 -15.54 -0.27 -0.36
C PRO A 273 -15.46 0.07 1.13
N MET A 274 -16.24 1.05 1.61
CA MET A 274 -16.28 1.40 3.04
C MET A 274 -16.84 0.24 3.88
N PHE A 275 -17.88 -0.44 3.41
CA PHE A 275 -18.42 -1.61 4.08
C PHE A 275 -17.40 -2.75 4.14
N LEU A 276 -16.70 -3.04 3.03
CA LEU A 276 -15.64 -4.04 3.00
C LEU A 276 -14.50 -3.73 3.99
N TYR A 277 -14.07 -2.48 4.02
CA TYR A 277 -13.05 -2.02 4.96
C TYR A 277 -13.53 -2.08 6.42
N PHE A 278 -14.81 -1.76 6.68
CA PHE A 278 -15.40 -1.92 8.01
C PHE A 278 -15.41 -3.38 8.46
N CYS A 279 -15.84 -4.31 7.59
CA CYS A 279 -15.77 -5.74 7.86
C CYS A 279 -14.33 -6.20 8.12
N GLU A 280 -13.36 -5.70 7.36
CA GLU A 280 -11.96 -5.99 7.61
C GLU A 280 -11.51 -5.53 9.01
N ARG A 281 -11.91 -4.32 9.43
CA ARG A 281 -11.60 -3.79 10.77
C ARG A 281 -12.27 -4.60 11.87
N LEU A 282 -13.50 -5.08 11.67
CA LEU A 282 -14.17 -5.99 12.61
C LEU A 282 -13.41 -7.30 12.77
N VAL A 283 -12.93 -7.90 11.69
CA VAL A 283 -12.13 -9.14 11.75
C VAL A 283 -10.83 -8.93 12.53
N ARG A 284 -10.14 -7.81 12.31
CA ARG A 284 -8.93 -7.46 13.08
C ARG A 284 -9.24 -7.24 14.56
N PHE A 285 -10.34 -6.53 14.85
CA PHE A 285 -10.78 -6.31 16.22
C PHE A 285 -11.08 -7.64 16.93
N TRP A 286 -11.83 -8.54 16.30
CA TRP A 286 -12.14 -9.85 16.88
C TRP A 286 -10.88 -10.70 17.13
N ARG A 287 -9.94 -10.73 16.18
CA ARG A 287 -8.65 -11.44 16.37
C ARG A 287 -7.77 -10.83 17.46
N SER A 288 -7.85 -9.51 17.67
CA SER A 288 -7.11 -8.82 18.72
C SER A 288 -7.60 -9.16 20.13
N GLN A 289 -8.85 -9.60 20.28
CA GLN A 289 -9.41 -10.03 21.58
C GLN A 289 -9.05 -11.46 21.94
N GLN A 290 -8.45 -12.24 21.02
CA GLN A 290 -8.04 -13.60 21.29
C GLN A 290 -6.84 -13.62 22.24
N LYS A 291 -6.91 -14.43 23.30
CA LYS A 291 -5.84 -14.56 24.29
C LYS A 291 -4.58 -15.14 23.65
N VAL A 292 -3.46 -14.43 23.81
CA VAL A 292 -2.11 -14.86 23.45
C VAL A 292 -1.30 -15.04 24.75
N VAL A 293 -0.55 -16.13 24.85
CA VAL A 293 0.30 -16.42 26.00
C VAL A 293 1.74 -16.44 25.53
N ILE A 294 2.60 -15.64 26.17
CA ILE A 294 4.05 -15.72 25.99
C ILE A 294 4.53 -16.92 26.80
N THR A 295 5.16 -17.89 26.15
CA THR A 295 5.65 -19.12 26.77
C THR A 295 7.10 -19.01 27.20
N LYS A 296 7.92 -18.30 26.42
CA LYS A 296 9.36 -18.14 26.68
C LYS A 296 9.83 -16.79 26.15
N VAL A 297 10.74 -16.18 26.91
CA VAL A 297 11.47 -14.96 26.52
C VAL A 297 12.96 -15.32 26.52
N VAL A 298 13.64 -15.02 25.42
CA VAL A 298 15.09 -15.25 25.29
C VAL A 298 15.74 -13.94 24.86
N THR A 299 16.74 -13.52 25.62
CA THR A 299 17.57 -12.36 25.28
C THR A 299 18.78 -12.84 24.50
N HIS A 300 18.91 -12.34 23.28
CA HIS A 300 20.04 -12.60 22.41
C HIS A 300 21.04 -11.43 22.45
N PRO A 301 22.31 -11.69 22.15
CA PRO A 301 23.31 -10.65 21.88
C PRO A 301 22.82 -9.65 20.82
N SER A 302 23.38 -8.45 20.77
CA SER A 302 22.97 -7.36 19.85
C SER A 302 21.61 -6.72 20.10
N ASN A 303 21.18 -6.71 21.37
CA ASN A 303 19.93 -6.09 21.75
C ASN A 303 18.74 -6.69 20.96
N VAL A 304 18.69 -8.03 20.89
CA VAL A 304 17.59 -8.75 20.23
C VAL A 304 16.83 -9.56 21.27
N LEU A 305 15.51 -9.41 21.27
CA LEU A 305 14.58 -10.13 22.14
C LEU A 305 13.79 -11.15 21.32
N GLU A 306 13.90 -12.43 21.66
CA GLU A 306 13.03 -13.48 21.13
C GLU A 306 11.84 -13.70 22.06
N LEU A 307 10.65 -13.63 21.49
CA LEU A 307 9.39 -13.90 22.18
C LEU A 307 8.72 -15.12 21.55
N GLN A 308 8.59 -16.20 22.31
CA GLN A 308 7.85 -17.40 21.92
C GLN A 308 6.44 -17.35 22.49
N MET A 309 5.44 -17.61 21.66
CA MET A 309 4.03 -17.40 21.97
C MET A 309 3.15 -18.56 21.49
N LYS A 310 2.00 -18.72 22.14
CA LYS A 310 0.92 -19.62 21.71
C LYS A 310 -0.43 -18.90 21.65
N LYS A 311 -1.22 -19.25 20.63
CA LYS A 311 -2.55 -18.70 20.35
C LYS A 311 -3.44 -19.79 19.78
N LYS A 312 -4.64 -19.95 20.33
CA LYS A 312 -5.57 -21.01 19.92
C LYS A 312 -5.99 -20.82 18.45
N GLY A 313 -5.84 -21.87 17.65
CA GLY A 313 -6.23 -21.86 16.24
C GLY A 313 -5.35 -20.97 15.35
N PHE A 314 -4.19 -20.54 15.84
CA PHE A 314 -3.22 -19.81 15.03
C PHE A 314 -2.45 -20.78 14.13
N ARG A 315 -2.46 -20.51 12.83
CA ARG A 315 -1.69 -21.23 11.81
C ARG A 315 -0.93 -20.21 11.01
N MET A 316 0.34 -20.48 10.74
CA MET A 316 1.23 -19.59 9.99
C MET A 316 1.91 -20.35 8.86
N GLU A 317 2.34 -19.60 7.84
CA GLU A 317 3.21 -20.06 6.77
C GLU A 317 4.59 -19.40 6.90
N VAL A 318 5.58 -19.93 6.18
CA VAL A 318 6.96 -19.42 6.25
C VAL A 318 7.06 -17.96 5.83
N GLY A 319 7.86 -17.19 6.58
CA GLY A 319 8.15 -15.79 6.27
C GLY A 319 6.96 -14.83 6.42
N GLN A 320 5.81 -15.28 6.91
CA GLN A 320 4.68 -14.41 7.25
C GLN A 320 5.03 -13.49 8.42
N TYR A 321 4.26 -12.41 8.58
CA TYR A 321 4.42 -11.48 9.68
C TYR A 321 3.11 -11.25 10.44
N ILE A 322 3.23 -10.70 11.64
CA ILE A 322 2.13 -10.34 12.51
C ILE A 322 2.23 -8.87 12.93
N PHE A 323 1.10 -8.28 13.29
CA PHE A 323 1.08 -7.06 14.08
C PHE A 323 0.97 -7.43 15.55
N PHE A 324 1.93 -6.94 16.32
CA PHE A 324 2.03 -7.18 17.75
C PHE A 324 1.69 -5.89 18.50
N LYS A 325 0.92 -6.02 19.58
CA LYS A 325 0.61 -4.94 20.50
C LYS A 325 0.81 -5.38 21.94
N CYS A 326 1.47 -4.53 22.72
CA CYS A 326 1.59 -4.68 24.17
C CYS A 326 0.86 -3.49 24.84
N PRO A 327 -0.36 -3.69 25.39
CA PRO A 327 -1.13 -2.62 26.05
C PRO A 327 -0.45 -1.99 27.27
N LYS A 328 0.55 -2.66 27.86
CA LYS A 328 1.35 -2.07 28.95
C LYS A 328 2.33 -1.00 28.46
N VAL A 329 2.77 -1.09 27.21
CA VAL A 329 3.65 -0.12 26.54
C VAL A 329 2.79 0.96 25.88
N SER A 330 1.89 0.56 24.97
CA SER A 330 0.99 1.49 24.28
C SER A 330 -0.35 0.80 23.95
N TYR A 331 -1.46 1.51 24.21
CA TYR A 331 -2.82 0.98 23.99
C TYR A 331 -3.22 0.93 22.51
N LEU A 332 -2.62 1.80 21.70
CA LEU A 332 -3.05 2.06 20.31
C LEU A 332 -2.05 1.55 19.28
N GLU A 333 -0.76 1.47 19.61
CA GLU A 333 0.27 1.09 18.66
C GLU A 333 0.30 -0.40 18.35
N TRP A 334 0.52 -0.68 17.07
CA TRP A 334 0.70 -2.02 16.54
C TRP A 334 1.96 -2.04 15.69
N HIS A 335 2.92 -2.88 16.08
CA HIS A 335 4.22 -2.97 15.42
C HIS A 335 4.31 -4.28 14.62
N PRO A 336 4.75 -4.23 13.34
CA PRO A 336 4.88 -5.42 12.52
C PRO A 336 6.16 -6.18 12.85
N PHE A 337 6.06 -7.50 13.04
CA PHE A 337 7.22 -8.38 13.21
C PHE A 337 7.05 -9.65 12.39
N THR A 338 8.13 -10.05 11.73
CA THR A 338 8.21 -11.29 10.97
C THR A 338 8.27 -12.49 11.91
N LEU A 339 7.53 -13.53 11.57
CA LEU A 339 7.56 -14.80 12.29
C LEU A 339 8.87 -15.52 11.94
N THR A 340 9.65 -15.85 12.98
CA THR A 340 10.95 -16.51 12.84
C THR A 340 10.88 -18.02 13.07
N SER A 341 9.81 -18.48 13.72
CA SER A 341 9.46 -19.89 13.92
C SER A 341 9.01 -20.55 12.61
N ALA A 342 9.17 -21.85 12.52
CA ALA A 342 8.67 -22.64 11.38
C ALA A 342 7.22 -23.06 11.60
N PRO A 343 6.37 -23.17 10.56
CA PRO A 343 4.99 -23.67 10.68
C PRO A 343 4.85 -25.01 11.40
N GLU A 344 5.89 -25.84 11.36
CA GLU A 344 5.97 -27.15 11.97
C GLU A 344 6.24 -27.10 13.50
N GLU A 345 6.61 -25.94 14.05
CA GLU A 345 6.84 -25.77 15.49
C GLU A 345 5.52 -25.54 16.28
N ASP A 346 5.45 -26.05 17.51
CA ASP A 346 4.27 -25.95 18.40
C ASP A 346 3.99 -24.53 18.96
N HIS A 347 4.81 -23.56 18.58
CA HIS A 347 4.76 -22.17 19.01
C HIS A 347 5.09 -21.26 17.83
N PHE A 348 4.69 -19.99 17.93
CA PHE A 348 5.15 -18.98 17.00
C PHE A 348 6.05 -17.98 17.73
N SER A 349 7.11 -17.54 17.08
CA SER A 349 8.11 -16.66 17.67
C SER A 349 8.39 -15.43 16.81
N ILE A 350 8.77 -14.34 17.46
CA ILE A 350 9.30 -13.14 16.80
C ILE A 350 10.65 -12.76 17.41
N HIS A 351 11.53 -12.17 16.61
CA HIS A 351 12.78 -11.56 17.06
C HIS A 351 12.68 -10.04 16.91
N VAL A 352 12.78 -9.33 18.03
CA VAL A 352 12.62 -7.88 18.12
C VAL A 352 13.97 -7.26 18.40
N ARG A 353 14.51 -6.50 17.45
CA ARG A 353 15.71 -5.68 17.68
C ARG A 353 15.31 -4.41 18.44
N ILE A 354 16.02 -4.10 19.52
CA ILE A 354 15.77 -2.93 20.36
C ILE A 354 16.47 -1.73 19.74
N VAL A 355 15.68 -0.81 19.19
CA VAL A 355 16.18 0.36 18.43
C VAL A 355 15.44 1.66 18.74
N GLY A 356 14.26 1.59 19.34
CA GLY A 356 13.41 2.73 19.67
C GLY A 356 12.77 2.60 21.05
N ASP A 357 12.08 3.66 21.44
CA ASP A 357 11.31 3.81 22.68
C ASP A 357 10.38 2.63 22.94
N TRP A 358 9.50 2.31 22.00
CA TRP A 358 8.53 1.22 22.16
C TRP A 358 9.22 -0.14 22.35
N THR A 359 10.29 -0.41 21.59
CA THR A 359 11.03 -1.68 21.70
C THR A 359 11.85 -1.78 22.98
N GLN A 360 12.31 -0.65 23.50
CA GLN A 360 13.06 -0.56 24.76
C GLN A 360 12.12 -0.84 25.93
N GLU A 361 10.95 -0.20 25.97
CA GLU A 361 9.93 -0.46 26.99
C GLU A 361 9.45 -1.92 26.94
N LEU A 362 9.27 -2.50 25.76
CA LEU A 362 8.93 -3.92 25.63
C LEU A 362 10.01 -4.82 26.26
N PHE A 363 11.29 -4.52 26.03
CA PHE A 363 12.41 -5.28 26.56
C PHE A 363 12.44 -5.25 28.09
N GLU A 364 12.30 -4.07 28.68
CA GLU A 364 12.26 -3.88 30.14
C GLU A 364 11.08 -4.64 30.77
N MET A 365 9.90 -4.55 30.15
CA MET A 365 8.69 -5.23 30.63
C MET A 365 8.73 -6.76 30.51
N CYS A 366 9.50 -7.28 29.56
CA CYS A 366 9.76 -8.71 29.42
C CYS A 366 10.90 -9.20 30.32
N GLY A 367 11.48 -8.34 31.16
CA GLY A 367 12.51 -8.71 32.13
C GLY A 367 13.92 -8.75 31.55
N GLY A 368 14.18 -8.04 30.44
CA GLY A 368 15.46 -8.11 29.72
C GLY A 368 16.71 -7.79 30.55
N GLU A 369 16.59 -7.01 31.63
CA GLU A 369 17.70 -6.72 32.55
C GLU A 369 17.88 -7.75 33.67
N ARG A 370 16.90 -8.62 33.89
CA ARG A 370 16.90 -9.59 35.00
C ARG A 370 17.41 -10.93 34.50
N LYS A 371 18.43 -11.48 35.16
CA LYS A 371 18.94 -12.84 34.88
C LYS A 371 17.96 -13.96 35.24
N GLU A 372 16.87 -13.65 35.94
CA GLU A 372 15.86 -14.62 36.36
C GLU A 372 14.76 -14.78 35.29
N LEU A 373 14.46 -16.04 34.95
CA LEU A 373 13.32 -16.40 34.10
C LEU A 373 12.01 -15.93 34.77
N LEU A 374 11.34 -14.96 34.14
CA LEU A 374 10.02 -14.55 34.58
C LEU A 374 9.00 -15.65 34.29
N GLU A 375 8.24 -16.03 35.32
CA GLU A 375 7.11 -16.94 35.17
C GLU A 375 6.07 -16.35 34.21
N ALA A 376 5.39 -17.23 33.44
CA ALA A 376 4.49 -16.82 32.37
C ALA A 376 3.35 -15.87 32.81
N TRP A 377 2.94 -15.89 34.09
CA TRP A 377 1.92 -14.98 34.63
C TRP A 377 2.43 -13.56 34.93
N LYS A 378 3.75 -13.36 35.07
CA LYS A 378 4.37 -12.03 35.28
C LYS A 378 4.57 -11.28 33.98
N LEU A 379 4.62 -12.01 32.85
CA LEU A 379 4.79 -11.44 31.53
C LEU A 379 3.60 -10.57 31.11
N PRO A 380 3.83 -9.52 30.30
CA PRO A 380 2.76 -8.64 29.83
C PRO A 380 1.74 -9.39 28.99
N LYS A 381 0.46 -8.97 29.09
CA LYS A 381 -0.57 -9.40 28.15
C LYS A 381 -0.27 -8.78 26.79
N VAL A 382 -0.40 -9.55 25.72
CA VAL A 382 -0.14 -9.09 24.35
C VAL A 382 -1.31 -9.43 23.45
N ALA A 383 -1.48 -8.65 22.39
CA ALA A 383 -2.45 -8.89 21.33
C ALA A 383 -1.71 -9.09 20.00
N VAL A 384 -2.18 -10.07 19.22
CA VAL A 384 -1.57 -10.43 17.93
C VAL A 384 -2.64 -10.44 16.85
N ASP A 385 -2.43 -9.65 15.79
CA ASP A 385 -3.22 -9.63 14.56
C ASP A 385 -2.39 -10.22 13.41
N GLY A 386 -2.99 -11.14 12.66
CA GLY A 386 -2.31 -11.92 11.63
C GLY A 386 -2.58 -13.43 11.73
N PRO A 387 -1.84 -14.25 10.97
CA PRO A 387 -0.68 -13.84 10.16
C PRO A 387 -1.07 -13.15 8.84
N PHE A 388 -0.12 -12.43 8.26
CA PHE A 388 -0.26 -11.77 6.97
C PHE A 388 0.77 -12.32 5.99
N GLY A 389 0.28 -12.62 4.78
CA GLY A 389 1.10 -13.25 3.75
C GLY A 389 2.19 -12.35 3.17
N THR A 390 3.29 -12.97 2.78
CA THR A 390 4.49 -12.34 2.20
C THR A 390 4.95 -13.08 0.96
N ALA A 391 5.81 -12.44 0.15
CA ALA A 391 6.36 -13.06 -1.05
C ALA A 391 7.18 -14.32 -0.72
N SER A 392 7.79 -14.37 0.46
CA SER A 392 8.58 -15.48 1.01
C SER A 392 7.85 -16.82 1.06
N GLU A 393 6.51 -16.83 1.10
CA GLU A 393 5.72 -18.07 0.97
C GLU A 393 5.99 -18.81 -0.34
N ASP A 394 6.37 -18.08 -1.40
CA ASP A 394 6.57 -18.65 -2.73
C ASP A 394 7.96 -19.32 -2.89
N VAL A 395 8.82 -19.30 -1.87
CA VAL A 395 10.17 -19.90 -1.91
C VAL A 395 10.15 -21.36 -2.36
N PHE A 396 9.20 -22.15 -1.85
CA PHE A 396 9.06 -23.56 -2.21
C PHE A 396 8.56 -23.80 -3.65
N CYS A 397 8.16 -22.75 -4.38
CA CYS A 397 7.73 -22.85 -5.78
C CYS A 397 8.90 -22.82 -6.79
N TYR A 398 10.13 -22.61 -6.31
CA TYR A 398 11.35 -22.50 -7.11
C TYR A 398 12.25 -23.71 -6.88
N GLU A 399 13.02 -24.08 -7.90
CA GLU A 399 14.00 -25.17 -7.79
C GLU A 399 15.31 -24.68 -7.17
N ALA A 400 15.71 -23.45 -7.50
CA ALA A 400 16.84 -22.75 -6.89
C ALA A 400 16.37 -21.38 -6.40
N VAL A 401 16.83 -20.97 -5.22
CA VAL A 401 16.53 -19.65 -4.64
C VAL A 401 17.78 -18.96 -4.15
N MET A 402 17.76 -17.64 -4.24
CA MET A 402 18.74 -16.74 -3.68
C MET A 402 18.07 -15.93 -2.57
N LEU A 403 18.44 -16.18 -1.31
CA LEU A 403 17.90 -15.52 -0.13
C LEU A 403 18.91 -14.48 0.34
N VAL A 404 18.57 -13.20 0.30
CA VAL A 404 19.45 -12.10 0.70
C VAL A 404 18.87 -11.37 1.90
N GLY A 405 19.50 -11.54 3.06
CA GLY A 405 19.16 -10.83 4.30
C GLY A 405 20.17 -9.73 4.61
N ALA A 406 19.69 -8.54 4.99
CA ALA A 406 20.56 -7.47 5.48
C ALA A 406 20.19 -7.07 6.93
N GLY A 407 21.15 -7.17 7.86
CA GLY A 407 20.93 -6.92 9.28
C GLY A 407 19.84 -7.83 9.87
N ILE A 408 18.88 -7.25 10.61
CA ILE A 408 17.71 -7.97 11.15
C ILE A 408 16.77 -8.51 10.05
N GLY A 409 16.96 -8.08 8.80
CA GLY A 409 16.23 -8.60 7.64
C GLY A 409 16.46 -10.09 7.35
N VAL A 410 17.31 -10.77 8.12
CA VAL A 410 17.46 -12.23 8.05
C VAL A 410 16.29 -13.01 8.64
N THR A 411 15.49 -12.38 9.51
CA THR A 411 14.36 -12.99 10.24
C THR A 411 13.37 -13.82 9.41
N PRO A 412 12.86 -13.41 8.23
CA PRO A 412 11.99 -14.26 7.41
C PRO A 412 12.69 -15.55 6.96
N PHE A 413 13.99 -15.49 6.70
CA PHE A 413 14.76 -16.63 6.22
C PHE A 413 15.03 -17.64 7.34
N ALA A 414 15.00 -17.23 8.61
CA ALA A 414 15.03 -18.16 9.74
C ALA A 414 13.87 -19.18 9.66
N SER A 415 12.65 -18.67 9.48
CA SER A 415 11.44 -19.48 9.36
C SER A 415 11.51 -20.40 8.13
N ILE A 416 11.99 -19.87 7.00
CA ILE A 416 12.17 -20.65 5.77
C ILE A 416 13.16 -21.78 5.97
N LEU A 417 14.38 -21.50 6.46
CA LEU A 417 15.42 -22.51 6.61
C LEU A 417 15.02 -23.60 7.61
N LYS A 418 14.36 -23.24 8.70
CA LYS A 418 13.79 -24.21 9.65
C LYS A 418 12.69 -25.09 9.02
N SER A 419 11.78 -24.51 8.23
CA SER A 419 10.73 -25.31 7.57
C SER A 419 11.32 -26.23 6.48
N VAL A 420 12.29 -25.74 5.71
CA VAL A 420 13.06 -26.56 4.77
C VAL A 420 13.68 -27.76 5.50
N TRP A 421 14.26 -27.51 6.67
CA TRP A 421 14.80 -28.54 7.54
C TRP A 421 13.75 -29.58 7.94
N TYR A 422 12.61 -29.18 8.52
CA TYR A 422 11.56 -30.11 8.92
C TYR A 422 11.01 -30.94 7.75
N LYS A 423 10.79 -30.33 6.59
CA LYS A 423 10.31 -31.04 5.40
C LYS A 423 11.34 -32.04 4.87
N TYR A 424 12.63 -31.70 4.95
CA TYR A 424 13.70 -32.61 4.58
C TYR A 424 13.87 -33.75 5.58
N CYS A 425 13.70 -33.51 6.89
CA CYS A 425 13.68 -34.55 7.91
C CYS A 425 12.55 -35.55 7.69
N ASN A 426 11.36 -35.05 7.33
CA ASN A 426 10.15 -35.85 7.14
C ASN A 426 10.06 -36.54 5.76
N ASN A 427 11.11 -36.46 4.93
CA ASN A 427 11.16 -37.01 3.56
C ASN A 427 9.96 -36.61 2.69
N ASP A 428 9.58 -35.33 2.72
CA ASP A 428 8.50 -34.82 1.86
C ASP A 428 8.90 -34.94 0.37
N THR A 429 8.23 -35.83 -0.35
CA THR A 429 8.56 -36.17 -1.75
C THR A 429 8.17 -35.08 -2.76
N ASP A 430 7.43 -34.05 -2.36
CA ASP A 430 6.94 -32.99 -3.27
C ASP A 430 7.75 -31.67 -3.21
N LEU A 431 8.91 -31.68 -2.53
CA LEU A 431 9.79 -30.52 -2.45
C LEU A 431 10.45 -30.22 -3.81
N LYS A 432 9.97 -29.16 -4.49
CA LYS A 432 10.57 -28.65 -5.73
C LYS A 432 11.93 -27.98 -5.51
N LEU A 433 12.14 -27.43 -4.32
CA LEU A 433 13.35 -26.70 -3.94
C LEU A 433 14.52 -27.67 -3.76
N LYS A 434 15.60 -27.44 -4.51
CA LYS A 434 16.81 -28.29 -4.53
C LYS A 434 18.09 -27.57 -4.12
N LYS A 435 18.14 -26.24 -4.23
CA LYS A 435 19.34 -25.45 -3.92
C LYS A 435 18.96 -24.09 -3.32
N ILE A 436 19.62 -23.74 -2.23
CA ILE A 436 19.48 -22.44 -1.57
C ILE A 436 20.85 -21.74 -1.57
N TYR A 437 20.90 -20.54 -2.14
CA TYR A 437 22.01 -19.60 -2.00
C TYR A 437 21.62 -18.53 -0.98
N PHE A 438 22.16 -18.62 0.22
CA PHE A 438 21.84 -17.71 1.32
C PHE A 438 22.96 -16.68 1.48
N TYR A 439 22.63 -15.40 1.41
CA TYR A 439 23.56 -14.28 1.60
C TYR A 439 23.10 -13.47 2.79
N TRP A 440 23.97 -13.36 3.80
CA TRP A 440 23.68 -12.55 4.98
C TRP A 440 24.69 -11.42 5.13
N ILE A 441 24.19 -10.18 5.11
CA ILE A 441 25.01 -8.98 5.09
C ILE A 441 24.77 -8.18 6.36
N CYS A 442 25.78 -8.06 7.21
CA CYS A 442 25.71 -7.26 8.43
C CYS A 442 26.83 -6.23 8.50
N ARG A 443 26.62 -5.20 9.31
CA ARG A 443 27.65 -4.20 9.65
C ARG A 443 28.39 -4.52 10.95
N GLU A 444 27.79 -5.37 11.77
CA GLU A 444 28.16 -5.61 13.16
C GLU A 444 28.41 -7.12 13.33
N THR A 445 29.50 -7.49 13.99
CA THR A 445 29.90 -8.89 14.23
C THR A 445 28.94 -9.62 15.16
N HIS A 446 28.56 -8.97 16.26
CA HIS A 446 27.66 -9.52 17.27
C HIS A 446 26.26 -9.87 16.69
N ALA A 447 25.84 -9.22 15.60
CA ALA A 447 24.57 -9.51 14.93
C ALA A 447 24.49 -10.95 14.38
N PHE A 448 25.64 -11.62 14.21
CA PHE A 448 25.74 -12.97 13.68
C PHE A 448 25.38 -14.07 14.69
N GLU A 449 25.51 -13.80 16.00
CA GLU A 449 25.51 -14.83 17.05
C GLU A 449 24.18 -15.60 17.18
N TRP A 450 23.03 -14.92 17.13
CA TRP A 450 21.75 -15.61 17.35
C TRP A 450 21.33 -16.53 16.19
N PHE A 451 21.84 -16.26 14.98
CA PHE A 451 21.46 -17.00 13.78
C PHE A 451 22.54 -18.00 13.35
N SER A 452 23.79 -17.80 13.79
CA SER A 452 24.87 -18.76 13.57
C SER A 452 24.53 -20.13 14.15
N ASP A 453 23.90 -20.18 15.33
CA ASP A 453 23.48 -21.44 15.96
C ASP A 453 22.52 -22.24 15.07
N LEU A 454 21.57 -21.54 14.43
CA LEU A 454 20.66 -22.15 13.46
C LEU A 454 21.41 -22.68 12.24
N LEU A 455 22.35 -21.90 11.69
CA LEU A 455 23.14 -22.32 10.53
C LEU A 455 24.05 -23.51 10.84
N GLN A 456 24.69 -23.53 12.02
CA GLN A 456 25.54 -24.64 12.46
C GLN A 456 24.71 -25.92 12.62
N SER A 457 23.54 -25.82 13.25
CA SER A 457 22.62 -26.95 13.39
C SER A 457 22.15 -27.49 12.04
N LEU A 458 21.89 -26.60 11.07
CA LEU A 458 21.50 -27.01 9.71
C LEU A 458 22.67 -27.70 9.00
N GLU A 459 23.87 -27.13 9.05
CA GLU A 459 25.06 -27.68 8.39
C GLU A 459 25.41 -29.09 8.91
N ALA A 460 25.47 -29.27 10.24
CA ALA A 460 25.81 -30.55 10.86
C ALA A 460 24.87 -31.67 10.39
N GLN A 461 23.59 -31.36 10.30
CA GLN A 461 22.58 -32.35 9.95
C GLN A 461 22.47 -32.61 8.43
N MET A 462 22.73 -31.61 7.60
CA MET A 462 22.81 -31.80 6.15
C MET A 462 24.01 -32.67 5.77
N GLN A 463 25.09 -32.59 6.56
CA GLN A 463 26.23 -33.50 6.47
C GLN A 463 25.83 -34.94 6.81
N GLU A 464 25.04 -35.17 7.87
CA GLU A 464 24.56 -36.51 8.25
C GLU A 464 23.73 -37.18 7.14
N LYS A 465 22.93 -36.40 6.39
CA LYS A 465 22.15 -36.90 5.25
C LYS A 465 22.90 -36.92 3.91
N GLY A 466 24.17 -36.54 3.88
CA GLY A 466 25.00 -36.57 2.67
C GLY A 466 24.61 -35.54 1.59
N ASN A 467 23.96 -34.43 1.97
CA ASN A 467 23.48 -33.40 1.03
C ASN A 467 24.05 -32.01 1.38
N LEU A 468 25.38 -31.93 1.47
CA LEU A 468 26.11 -30.69 1.74
C LEU A 468 25.86 -29.61 0.69
N ASP A 469 25.60 -30.02 -0.55
CA ASP A 469 25.40 -29.10 -1.67
C ASP A 469 24.00 -28.46 -1.70
N PHE A 470 23.09 -28.73 -0.76
CA PHE A 470 21.76 -28.14 -0.84
C PHE A 470 21.71 -26.69 -0.34
N LEU A 471 22.49 -26.33 0.69
CA LEU A 471 22.52 -24.98 1.28
C LEU A 471 23.94 -24.42 1.16
N SER A 472 24.07 -23.35 0.37
CA SER A 472 25.31 -22.55 0.31
C SER A 472 25.04 -21.22 0.99
N TYR A 473 25.67 -20.98 2.12
CA TYR A 473 25.54 -19.71 2.85
C TYR A 473 26.81 -18.88 2.71
N ASN A 474 26.68 -17.58 2.46
CA ASN A 474 27.76 -16.62 2.35
C ASN A 474 27.48 -15.44 3.29
N ILE A 475 28.36 -15.25 4.27
CA ILE A 475 28.22 -14.23 5.31
C ILE A 475 29.16 -13.08 4.99
N TYR A 476 28.65 -11.85 4.97
CA TYR A 476 29.39 -10.65 4.62
C TYR A 476 29.39 -9.64 5.76
N LEU A 477 30.58 -9.26 6.21
CA LEU A 477 30.79 -8.18 7.17
C LEU A 477 31.20 -6.89 6.43
N THR A 478 30.35 -5.88 6.54
CA THR A 478 30.51 -4.60 5.83
C THR A 478 31.01 -3.45 6.70
N GLY A 479 30.95 -3.59 8.03
CA GLY A 479 31.55 -2.66 8.99
C GLY A 479 32.72 -3.35 9.64
N TRP A 480 33.91 -3.19 9.07
CA TRP A 480 35.15 -3.76 9.58
C TRP A 480 36.20 -2.66 9.71
N ASP A 481 37.10 -2.84 10.68
CA ASP A 481 38.26 -1.97 10.93
C ASP A 481 39.56 -2.71 10.59
N GLU A 482 40.65 -1.98 10.31
CA GLU A 482 41.94 -2.57 9.91
C GLU A 482 42.50 -3.52 10.97
N SER A 483 42.28 -3.21 12.25
CA SER A 483 42.66 -4.04 13.39
C SER A 483 41.95 -5.40 13.40
N GLN A 484 40.66 -5.41 13.03
CA GLN A 484 39.85 -6.62 12.94
C GLN A 484 40.29 -7.46 11.74
N ALA A 485 40.49 -6.86 10.57
CA ALA A 485 40.98 -7.57 9.38
C ALA A 485 42.33 -8.26 9.59
N ALA A 486 43.24 -7.64 10.34
CA ALA A 486 44.53 -8.24 10.71
C ALA A 486 44.36 -9.48 11.61
N TYR A 487 43.52 -9.40 12.66
CA TYR A 487 43.22 -10.55 13.53
C TYR A 487 42.63 -11.73 12.74
N PHE A 488 41.76 -11.46 11.78
CA PHE A 488 41.11 -12.51 10.98
C PHE A 488 42.02 -13.12 9.91
N THR A 489 42.92 -12.33 9.29
CA THR A 489 43.90 -12.85 8.33
C THR A 489 44.83 -13.88 8.98
N VAL A 490 45.23 -13.62 10.24
CA VAL A 490 46.06 -14.54 11.03
C VAL A 490 45.35 -15.85 11.33
N HIS A 491 44.02 -15.84 11.49
CA HIS A 491 43.22 -17.04 11.76
C HIS A 491 42.56 -17.61 10.49
N HIS A 492 42.96 -17.16 9.30
CA HIS A 492 42.36 -17.64 8.07
C HIS A 492 42.70 -19.11 7.79
N GLU A 493 43.72 -19.69 8.42
CA GLU A 493 44.06 -21.12 8.30
C GLU A 493 43.23 -22.04 9.21
N ALA A 494 42.42 -21.49 10.13
CA ALA A 494 41.54 -22.30 10.96
C ALA A 494 40.44 -23.01 10.13
N GLU A 495 40.05 -24.20 10.58
CA GLU A 495 38.99 -25.02 9.94
C GLU A 495 37.59 -24.41 10.07
N THR A 496 37.37 -23.60 11.11
CA THR A 496 36.11 -22.91 11.38
C THR A 496 36.32 -21.40 11.46
N ASP A 497 35.29 -20.65 11.12
CA ASP A 497 35.26 -19.20 11.19
C ASP A 497 35.28 -18.71 12.64
N VAL A 498 36.17 -17.76 12.96
CA VAL A 498 36.37 -17.29 14.34
C VAL A 498 35.17 -16.49 14.88
N ILE A 499 34.36 -15.90 13.99
CA ILE A 499 33.21 -15.07 14.37
C ILE A 499 31.95 -15.93 14.52
N THR A 500 31.70 -16.78 13.53
CA THR A 500 30.44 -17.51 13.42
C THR A 500 30.53 -18.98 13.82
N GLY A 501 31.73 -19.53 13.97
CA GLY A 501 31.97 -20.96 14.23
C GLY A 501 31.58 -21.88 13.08
N LEU A 502 31.24 -21.34 11.91
CA LEU A 502 30.81 -22.09 10.73
C LEU A 502 32.01 -22.55 9.88
N LYS A 503 31.82 -23.57 9.03
CA LYS A 503 32.88 -23.98 8.08
C LYS A 503 33.12 -22.95 6.99
N GLN A 504 32.07 -22.32 6.49
CA GLN A 504 32.21 -21.22 5.54
C GLN A 504 32.69 -19.97 6.27
N LYS A 505 33.77 -19.38 5.76
CA LYS A 505 34.40 -18.19 6.34
C LYS A 505 33.62 -16.92 6.03
N THR A 506 33.63 -15.99 6.98
CA THR A 506 33.03 -14.67 6.81
C THR A 506 33.82 -13.87 5.77
N LEU A 507 33.12 -13.35 4.76
CA LEU A 507 33.68 -12.53 3.69
C LEU A 507 33.63 -11.05 4.06
N TYR A 508 34.66 -10.29 3.69
CA TYR A 508 34.75 -8.86 4.01
C TYR A 508 34.35 -8.00 2.83
N GLY A 509 33.64 -6.91 3.13
CA GLY A 509 33.14 -5.99 2.11
C GLY A 509 31.78 -6.40 1.57
N ARG A 510 31.50 -6.00 0.32
CA ARG A 510 30.19 -6.23 -0.30
C ARG A 510 30.27 -7.38 -1.30
N PRO A 511 29.20 -8.18 -1.42
CA PRO A 511 29.14 -9.22 -2.44
C PRO A 511 29.32 -8.63 -3.84
N GLU A 512 30.13 -9.29 -4.67
CA GLU A 512 30.23 -8.99 -6.09
C GLU A 512 29.03 -9.59 -6.83
N TRP A 513 27.86 -8.96 -6.69
CA TRP A 513 26.61 -9.49 -7.21
C TRP A 513 26.65 -9.84 -8.70
N GLU A 514 27.37 -9.10 -9.54
CA GLU A 514 27.49 -9.39 -10.96
C GLU A 514 28.07 -10.80 -11.22
N ASN A 515 29.09 -11.18 -10.45
CA ASN A 515 29.76 -12.47 -10.56
C ASN A 515 28.92 -13.59 -9.95
N GLU A 516 28.27 -13.33 -8.82
CA GLU A 516 27.33 -14.28 -8.20
C GLU A 516 26.18 -14.64 -9.15
N PHE A 517 25.54 -13.65 -9.78
CA PHE A 517 24.45 -13.91 -10.73
C PHE A 517 24.91 -14.71 -11.95
N LYS A 518 26.11 -14.42 -12.49
CA LYS A 518 26.69 -15.18 -13.61
C LYS A 518 26.96 -16.63 -13.23
N THR A 519 27.56 -16.87 -12.07
CA THR A 519 27.85 -18.21 -11.56
C THR A 519 26.57 -19.00 -11.30
N ILE A 520 25.56 -18.36 -10.71
CA ILE A 520 24.26 -18.99 -10.47
C ILE A 520 23.55 -19.30 -11.80
N ALA A 521 23.64 -18.41 -12.80
CA ALA A 521 23.08 -18.63 -14.12
C ALA A 521 23.74 -19.81 -14.84
N SER A 522 25.07 -19.95 -14.77
CA SER A 522 25.78 -21.08 -15.36
C SER A 522 25.46 -22.41 -14.68
N ASN A 523 25.23 -22.40 -13.37
CA ASN A 523 24.92 -23.60 -12.59
C ASN A 523 23.48 -24.11 -12.81
N HIS A 524 22.56 -23.24 -13.20
CA HIS A 524 21.13 -23.55 -13.34
C HIS A 524 20.57 -23.16 -14.71
N PRO A 525 21.06 -23.75 -15.82
CA PRO A 525 20.60 -23.41 -17.16
C PRO A 525 19.11 -23.75 -17.34
N ASN A 526 18.38 -22.89 -18.05
CA ASN A 526 16.95 -23.06 -18.36
C ASN A 526 16.03 -23.12 -17.12
N LYS A 527 16.47 -22.57 -15.98
CA LYS A 527 15.70 -22.55 -14.73
C LYS A 527 15.23 -21.15 -14.37
N ARG A 528 14.15 -21.12 -13.57
CA ARG A 528 13.64 -19.91 -12.93
C ARG A 528 14.15 -19.86 -11.49
N ILE A 529 14.90 -18.82 -11.17
CA ILE A 529 15.58 -18.66 -9.89
C ILE A 529 14.87 -17.56 -9.10
N GLY A 530 14.41 -17.89 -7.90
CA GLY A 530 13.71 -16.93 -7.04
C GLY A 530 14.71 -16.11 -6.23
N VAL A 531 14.75 -14.80 -6.42
CA VAL A 531 15.63 -13.90 -5.66
C VAL A 531 14.79 -13.15 -4.63
N PHE A 532 14.97 -13.49 -3.35
CA PHE A 532 14.25 -12.92 -2.23
C PHE A 532 15.15 -11.99 -1.44
N LEU A 533 14.77 -10.72 -1.32
CA LEU A 533 15.51 -9.74 -0.53
C LEU A 533 14.67 -9.25 0.64
N CYS A 534 15.26 -9.28 1.84
CA CYS A 534 14.78 -8.54 3.00
C CYS A 534 15.91 -7.63 3.50
N GLY A 535 15.81 -6.34 3.16
CA GLY A 535 16.89 -5.39 3.39
C GLY A 535 16.62 -3.99 2.83
N PRO A 536 17.66 -3.12 2.79
CA PRO A 536 17.50 -1.71 2.45
C PRO A 536 17.12 -1.51 0.97
N GLU A 537 16.36 -0.43 0.70
CA GLU A 537 15.90 -0.06 -0.66
C GLU A 537 17.04 0.07 -1.67
N ALA A 538 18.20 0.57 -1.24
CA ALA A 538 19.36 0.73 -2.10
C ALA A 538 19.83 -0.63 -2.65
N LEU A 539 19.86 -1.67 -1.81
CA LEU A 539 20.20 -3.03 -2.22
C LEU A 539 19.09 -3.63 -3.10
N ALA A 540 17.83 -3.34 -2.80
CA ALA A 540 16.70 -3.77 -3.62
C ALA A 540 16.78 -3.26 -5.06
N ASN A 541 17.18 -1.99 -5.24
CA ASN A 541 17.35 -1.41 -6.56
C ASN A 541 18.50 -2.05 -7.35
N VAL A 542 19.60 -2.42 -6.67
CA VAL A 542 20.73 -3.10 -7.30
C VAL A 542 20.34 -4.51 -7.72
N LEU A 543 19.82 -5.32 -6.79
CA LEU A 543 19.41 -6.70 -7.09
C LEU A 543 18.29 -6.77 -8.12
N GLY A 544 17.33 -5.85 -8.07
CA GLY A 544 16.25 -5.77 -9.06
C GLY A 544 16.78 -5.51 -10.48
N LYS A 545 17.76 -4.60 -10.64
CA LYS A 545 18.41 -4.36 -11.93
C LYS A 545 19.19 -5.59 -12.41
N LEU A 546 19.94 -6.23 -11.52
CA LEU A 546 20.75 -7.41 -11.84
C LEU A 546 19.89 -8.62 -12.23
N CYS A 547 18.73 -8.80 -11.59
CA CYS A 547 17.78 -9.83 -12.00
C CYS A 547 17.30 -9.62 -13.44
N ILE A 548 17.08 -8.37 -13.87
CA ILE A 548 16.62 -8.05 -15.22
C ILE A 548 17.76 -8.21 -16.25
N SER A 549 18.98 -7.77 -15.91
CA SER A 549 20.12 -7.82 -16.82
C SER A 549 20.64 -9.25 -17.04
N ASN A 550 20.59 -10.10 -16.01
CA ASN A 550 21.06 -11.49 -16.06
C ASN A 550 19.96 -12.50 -16.40
N SER A 551 18.72 -12.06 -16.63
CA SER A 551 17.68 -12.94 -17.20
C SER A 551 17.84 -13.00 -18.72
N GLU A 552 17.52 -14.13 -19.33
CA GLU A 552 17.53 -14.29 -20.78
C GLU A 552 16.20 -13.87 -21.41
N ALA A 553 16.23 -13.47 -22.69
CA ALA A 553 15.01 -13.10 -23.41
C ALA A 553 14.21 -14.31 -23.89
N ASP A 554 14.88 -15.46 -24.12
CA ASP A 554 14.22 -16.71 -24.48
C ASP A 554 13.46 -17.25 -23.25
N PRO A 555 12.16 -17.54 -23.35
CA PRO A 555 11.40 -18.22 -22.30
C PRO A 555 12.03 -19.53 -21.81
N ARG A 556 12.89 -20.17 -22.61
CA ARG A 556 13.63 -21.38 -22.25
C ARG A 556 14.95 -21.12 -21.53
N GLY A 557 15.45 -19.89 -21.50
CA GLY A 557 16.72 -19.52 -20.84
C GLY A 557 16.61 -19.39 -19.31
N VAL A 558 17.65 -18.88 -18.67
CA VAL A 558 17.65 -18.60 -17.23
C VAL A 558 16.87 -17.33 -16.92
N HIS A 559 15.99 -17.38 -15.91
CA HIS A 559 15.21 -16.21 -15.47
C HIS A 559 15.34 -15.98 -13.97
N PHE A 560 15.81 -14.79 -13.58
CA PHE A 560 15.84 -14.36 -12.19
C PHE A 560 14.57 -13.58 -11.86
N ILE A 561 13.83 -14.06 -10.86
CA ILE A 561 12.56 -13.47 -10.43
C ILE A 561 12.78 -12.76 -9.10
N PHE A 562 12.79 -11.43 -9.14
CA PHE A 562 13.01 -10.59 -7.97
C PHE A 562 11.73 -10.45 -7.13
N ASN A 563 11.86 -10.76 -5.84
CA ASN A 563 10.84 -10.64 -4.81
C ASN A 563 11.42 -9.83 -3.65
N LYS A 564 10.79 -8.71 -3.33
CA LYS A 564 11.23 -7.84 -2.23
C LYS A 564 10.27 -7.94 -1.06
N GLU A 565 10.80 -8.31 0.09
CA GLU A 565 10.10 -8.19 1.36
C GLU A 565 10.07 -6.72 1.81
N ASN A 566 8.89 -6.26 2.24
CA ASN A 566 8.73 -4.93 2.80
C ASN A 566 8.31 -5.09 4.27
N PHE A 567 9.26 -4.94 5.19
CA PHE A 567 9.00 -4.78 6.61
C PHE A 567 9.31 -3.34 7.02
#